data_AF-A0A661E4T0-F1
#
_entry.id   AF-A0A661E4T0-F1
#
_cell.length_a   1.000
_cell.length_b   1.000
_cell.length_c   1.000
_cell.angle_alpha   90.00
_cell.angle_beta   90.00
_cell.angle_gamma   90.00
#
_symmetry.space_group_name_H-M   'P 1'
#
loop_
_entity.id
_entity.type
_entity.pdbx_description
1 polymer ?
#
loop_
_entity_poly.entity_id
_entity_poly.type
_entity_poly.pdbx_seq_one_letter_code
_entity_poly.pdbx_strand_id
1 'polypeptide(L)'
;MEVLHLISIASALFIFWLFAQAGAHKLNPANDSYYTSLVVDYGWASQLTAIIIIKSVGIFELGIALAILFPPTRPMIALIAAGLLFVYLLNMAFQLYQGRRDLDCGCSGPGAELKISGHLLLRNFLMMMIALFCLVPTQNNGSGYWVLGALLAMVGILVTLSSEQLISNAQKLQALR
;
A
#
# COMPACT_ATOMS: atom_id res chain seq x y z
N MET A 1 -13.97 23.99 -2.59
CA MET A 1 -12.79 23.97 -3.49
C MET A 1 -11.50 23.83 -2.67
N GLU A 2 -11.22 24.68 -1.68
CA GLU A 2 -9.97 24.61 -0.90
C GLU A 2 -9.76 23.31 -0.11
N VAL A 3 -10.80 22.80 0.55
CA VAL A 3 -10.73 21.52 1.29
C VAL A 3 -10.37 20.35 0.37
N LEU A 4 -10.87 20.35 -0.87
CA LEU A 4 -10.61 19.27 -1.83
C LEU A 4 -9.14 19.24 -2.27
N HIS A 5 -8.52 20.42 -2.41
CA HIS A 5 -7.09 20.54 -2.68
C HIS A 5 -6.23 20.06 -1.50
N LEU A 6 -6.64 20.39 -0.28
CA LEU A 6 -5.96 19.91 0.94
C LEU A 6 -6.00 18.37 1.02
N ILE A 7 -7.17 17.77 0.77
CA ILE A 7 -7.35 16.31 0.75
C ILE A 7 -6.48 15.69 -0.35
N SER A 8 -6.40 16.29 -1.53
CA SER A 8 -5.53 15.81 -2.62
C SER A 8 -4.06 15.79 -2.24
N ILE A 9 -3.55 16.87 -1.62
CA ILE A 9 -2.16 16.94 -1.14
C ILE A 9 -1.90 15.88 -0.06
N ALA A 10 -2.79 15.77 0.93
CA ALA A 10 -2.66 14.78 1.99
C ALA A 10 -2.67 13.35 1.43
N SER A 11 -3.56 13.08 0.48
CA SER A 11 -3.65 11.78 -0.20
C SER A 11 -2.37 11.47 -0.96
N ALA A 12 -1.80 12.44 -1.69
CA ALA A 12 -0.54 12.24 -2.41
C ALA A 12 0.63 11.92 -1.48
N LEU A 13 0.74 12.61 -0.34
CA LEU A 13 1.77 12.34 0.68
C LEU A 13 1.58 10.98 1.36
N PHE A 14 0.33 10.61 1.64
CA PHE A 14 -0.01 9.31 2.19
C PHE A 14 0.32 8.16 1.22
N ILE A 15 -0.04 8.31 -0.06
CA ILE A 15 0.26 7.35 -1.12
C ILE A 15 1.76 7.26 -1.36
N PHE A 16 2.49 8.38 -1.33
CA PHE A 16 3.95 8.38 -1.33
C PHE A 16 4.50 7.50 -0.21
N TRP A 17 4.07 7.71 1.04
CA TRP A 17 4.53 6.91 2.17
C TRP A 17 4.23 5.41 1.98
N LEU A 18 2.99 5.08 1.60
CA LEU A 18 2.54 3.69 1.42
C LEU A 18 3.40 2.94 0.40
N PHE A 19 3.59 3.52 -0.79
CA PHE A 19 4.36 2.91 -1.87
C PHE A 19 5.87 2.97 -1.62
N ALA A 20 6.37 4.03 -0.98
CA ALA A 20 7.78 4.12 -0.59
C ALA A 20 8.16 3.00 0.37
N GLN A 21 7.33 2.76 1.39
CA GLN A 21 7.53 1.68 2.35
C GLN A 21 7.42 0.31 1.68
N ALA A 22 6.36 0.06 0.92
CA ALA A 22 6.14 -1.22 0.24
C ALA A 22 7.28 -1.56 -0.74
N GLY A 23 7.71 -0.60 -1.54
CA GLY A 23 8.81 -0.75 -2.48
C GLY A 23 10.14 -0.96 -1.76
N ALA A 24 10.43 -0.18 -0.71
CA ALA A 24 11.64 -0.34 0.08
C ALA A 24 11.73 -1.74 0.73
N HIS A 25 10.63 -2.28 1.25
CA HIS A 25 10.63 -3.63 1.80
C HIS A 25 10.91 -4.71 0.74
N LYS A 26 10.36 -4.60 -0.46
CA LYS A 26 10.61 -5.55 -1.56
C LYS A 26 12.02 -5.45 -2.13
N LEU A 27 12.62 -4.26 -2.12
CA LEU A 27 13.98 -4.05 -2.60
C LEU A 27 15.05 -4.40 -1.57
N ASN A 28 14.73 -4.40 -0.28
CA ASN A 28 15.66 -4.80 0.76
C ASN A 28 16.03 -6.29 0.66
N PRO A 29 17.31 -6.63 0.41
CA PRO A 29 17.76 -8.03 0.28
C PRO A 29 17.50 -8.88 1.54
N ALA A 30 17.45 -8.25 2.72
CA ALA A 30 17.13 -8.95 3.96
C ALA A 30 15.73 -9.60 3.96
N ASN A 31 14.83 -9.13 3.08
CA ASN A 31 13.45 -9.61 2.98
C ASN A 31 13.24 -10.56 1.79
N ASP A 32 14.28 -10.91 1.02
CA ASP A 32 14.14 -11.65 -0.24
C ASP A 32 13.52 -13.03 -0.04
N SER A 33 13.94 -13.76 1.00
CA SER A 33 13.38 -15.06 1.35
C SER A 33 11.88 -14.96 1.64
N TYR A 34 11.48 -13.98 2.46
CA TYR A 34 10.09 -13.74 2.82
C TYR A 34 9.21 -13.48 1.58
N TYR A 35 9.60 -12.52 0.74
CA TYR A 35 8.80 -12.18 -0.43
C TYR A 35 8.81 -13.28 -1.50
N THR A 36 9.91 -14.04 -1.62
CA THR A 36 9.99 -15.17 -2.54
C THR A 36 8.99 -16.25 -2.14
N SER A 37 8.97 -16.65 -0.87
CA SER A 37 7.95 -17.58 -0.37
C SER A 37 6.55 -17.02 -0.57
N LEU A 38 6.31 -15.75 -0.25
CA LEU A 38 5.02 -15.11 -0.43
C LEU A 38 4.50 -15.20 -1.87
N VAL A 39 5.30 -14.82 -2.87
CA VAL A 39 4.87 -14.83 -4.28
C VAL A 39 4.66 -16.25 -4.80
N VAL A 40 5.47 -17.21 -4.32
CA VAL A 40 5.29 -18.63 -4.63
C VAL A 40 3.99 -19.16 -4.02
N ASP A 41 3.68 -18.83 -2.77
CA ASP A 41 2.45 -19.25 -2.08
C ASP A 41 1.18 -18.67 -2.73
N TYR A 42 1.29 -17.47 -3.30
CA TYR A 42 0.24 -16.87 -4.12
C TYR A 42 0.11 -17.52 -5.51
N GLY A 43 1.04 -18.39 -5.91
CA GLY A 43 1.01 -19.13 -7.18
C GLY A 43 1.44 -18.29 -8.39
N TRP A 44 2.09 -17.15 -8.18
CA TRP A 44 2.46 -16.21 -9.24
C TRP A 44 3.76 -16.57 -9.96
N ALA A 45 4.65 -17.30 -9.30
CA ALA A 45 6.00 -17.52 -9.79
C ALA A 45 6.56 -18.86 -9.31
N SER A 46 7.56 -19.36 -10.03
CA SER A 46 8.47 -20.38 -9.49
C SER A 46 9.55 -19.69 -8.65
N GLN A 47 10.26 -20.44 -7.80
CA GLN A 47 11.36 -19.90 -7.00
C GLN A 47 12.42 -19.17 -7.85
N LEU A 48 12.61 -19.59 -9.10
CA LEU A 48 13.58 -19.00 -10.05
C LEU A 48 13.14 -17.61 -10.55
N THR A 49 11.83 -17.38 -10.76
CA THR A 49 11.31 -16.13 -11.31
C THR A 49 10.79 -15.17 -10.24
N ALA A 50 10.53 -15.66 -9.03
CA ALA A 50 9.95 -14.89 -7.93
C ALA A 50 10.74 -13.61 -7.64
N ILE A 51 12.07 -13.72 -7.49
CA ILE A 51 12.91 -12.57 -7.13
C ILE A 51 12.89 -11.48 -8.21
N ILE A 52 12.88 -11.84 -9.49
CA ILE A 52 12.82 -10.89 -10.60
C ILE A 52 11.48 -10.14 -10.55
N ILE A 53 10.38 -10.85 -10.32
CA ILE A 53 9.04 -10.25 -10.21
C ILE A 53 8.97 -9.32 -9.00
N ILE A 54 9.43 -9.75 -7.83
CA ILE A 54 9.40 -8.96 -6.59
C ILE A 54 10.20 -7.67 -6.73
N LYS A 55 11.42 -7.74 -7.28
CA LYS A 55 12.26 -6.56 -7.49
C LYS A 55 11.67 -5.62 -8.53
N SER A 56 11.10 -6.15 -9.61
CA SER A 56 10.42 -5.35 -10.63
C SER A 56 9.22 -4.60 -10.05
N VAL A 57 8.39 -5.29 -9.25
CA VAL A 57 7.26 -4.68 -8.53
C VAL A 57 7.76 -3.64 -7.53
N GLY A 58 8.80 -3.92 -6.75
CA GLY A 58 9.37 -2.97 -5.79
C GLY A 58 9.92 -1.70 -6.44
N ILE A 59 10.60 -1.81 -7.60
CA ILE A 59 11.05 -0.66 -8.39
C ILE A 59 9.84 0.15 -8.88
N PHE A 60 8.80 -0.53 -9.37
CA PHE A 60 7.59 0.12 -9.85
C PHE A 60 6.86 0.87 -8.73
N GLU A 61 6.75 0.27 -7.54
CA GLU A 61 6.18 0.91 -6.35
C GLU A 61 6.96 2.15 -5.93
N LEU A 62 8.30 2.10 -5.89
CA LEU A 62 9.12 3.29 -5.63
C LEU A 62 8.96 4.36 -6.72
N GLY A 63 8.83 3.94 -7.98
CA GLY A 63 8.55 4.84 -9.10
C GLY A 63 7.24 5.60 -8.91
N ILE A 64 6.16 4.92 -8.52
CA ILE A 64 4.87 5.52 -8.17
C ILE A 64 5.04 6.50 -7.01
N ALA A 65 5.74 6.10 -5.95
CA ALA A 65 5.96 6.94 -4.77
C ALA A 65 6.63 8.27 -5.15
N LEU A 66 7.72 8.22 -5.91
CA LEU A 66 8.40 9.45 -6.31
C LEU A 66 7.57 10.28 -7.29
N ALA A 67 6.90 9.62 -8.25
CA ALA A 67 6.15 10.31 -9.30
C ALA A 67 4.86 10.99 -8.82
N ILE A 68 4.22 10.51 -7.73
CA ILE A 68 2.98 11.14 -7.19
C ILE A 68 3.26 12.50 -6.52
N LEU A 69 4.51 12.77 -6.13
CA LEU A 69 4.87 14.05 -5.50
C LEU A 69 4.84 15.22 -6.48
N PHE A 70 5.05 14.96 -7.77
CA PHE A 70 5.06 15.98 -8.82
C PHE A 70 3.63 16.31 -9.29
N PRO A 71 3.12 17.55 -9.08
CA PRO A 71 1.74 17.89 -9.42
C PRO A 71 1.30 17.58 -10.86
N PRO A 72 2.13 17.80 -11.91
CA PRO A 72 1.72 17.52 -13.28
C PRO A 72 1.47 16.04 -13.59
N THR A 73 2.17 15.13 -12.91
CA THR A 73 2.05 13.68 -13.13
C THR A 73 0.99 13.03 -12.24
N ARG A 74 0.51 13.73 -11.21
CA ARG A 74 -0.42 13.19 -10.20
C ARG A 74 -1.61 12.44 -10.77
N PRO A 75 -2.39 12.97 -11.73
CA PRO A 75 -3.59 12.27 -12.18
C PRO A 75 -3.28 10.91 -12.80
N MET A 76 -2.25 10.84 -13.63
CA MET A 76 -1.81 9.60 -14.27
C MET A 76 -1.27 8.60 -13.24
N ILE A 77 -0.41 9.06 -12.32
CA ILE A 77 0.20 8.19 -11.30
C ILE A 77 -0.85 7.72 -10.28
N ALA A 78 -1.85 8.54 -9.97
CA ALA A 78 -2.97 8.16 -9.11
C ALA A 78 -3.78 6.99 -9.70
N LEU A 79 -4.05 7.00 -11.00
CA LEU A 79 -4.72 5.89 -11.69
C LEU A 79 -3.86 4.63 -11.69
N ILE A 80 -2.55 4.76 -11.92
CA ILE A 80 -1.61 3.62 -11.87
C ILE A 80 -1.56 3.03 -10.45
N ALA A 81 -1.46 3.88 -9.43
CA ALA A 81 -1.45 3.48 -8.03
C ALA A 81 -2.75 2.76 -7.64
N ALA A 82 -3.91 3.34 -8.00
CA ALA A 82 -5.22 2.74 -7.77
C ALA A 82 -5.34 1.40 -8.50
N GLY A 83 -4.87 1.31 -9.75
CA GLY A 83 -4.84 0.07 -10.52
C GLY A 83 -3.99 -1.02 -9.87
N LEU A 84 -2.80 -0.69 -9.37
CA LEU A 84 -1.94 -1.65 -8.69
C LEU A 84 -2.57 -2.14 -7.37
N LEU A 85 -3.13 -1.22 -6.59
CA LEU A 85 -3.88 -1.56 -5.36
C LEU A 85 -5.10 -2.42 -5.66
N PHE A 86 -5.80 -2.15 -6.77
CA PHE A 86 -6.94 -2.95 -7.21
C PHE A 86 -6.54 -4.37 -7.59
N VAL A 87 -5.47 -4.55 -8.39
CA VAL A 87 -4.92 -5.88 -8.72
C VAL A 87 -4.57 -6.62 -7.43
N TYR A 88 -3.90 -5.95 -6.50
CA TYR A 88 -3.53 -6.54 -5.22
C TYR A 88 -4.75 -6.96 -4.38
N LEU A 89 -5.78 -6.11 -4.33
CA LEU A 89 -7.05 -6.37 -3.67
C LEU A 89 -7.76 -7.60 -4.27
N LEU A 90 -7.83 -7.69 -5.60
CA LEU A 90 -8.43 -8.84 -6.29
C LEU A 90 -7.71 -10.14 -5.98
N ASN A 91 -6.37 -10.11 -5.91
CA ASN A 91 -5.59 -11.30 -5.58
C ASN A 91 -5.86 -11.79 -4.16
N MET A 92 -5.85 -10.88 -3.18
CA MET A 92 -6.23 -11.24 -1.81
C MET A 92 -7.67 -11.77 -1.73
N ALA A 93 -8.61 -11.13 -2.44
CA ALA A 93 -10.02 -11.53 -2.45
C ALA A 93 -10.19 -12.93 -3.07
N PHE A 94 -9.49 -13.22 -4.16
CA PHE A 94 -9.52 -14.52 -4.82
C PHE A 94 -8.95 -15.64 -3.94
N GLN A 95 -7.87 -15.37 -3.21
CA GLN A 95 -7.30 -16.35 -2.27
C GLN A 95 -8.21 -16.59 -1.06
N LEU A 96 -8.85 -15.53 -0.55
CA LEU A 96 -9.86 -15.65 0.51
C LEU A 96 -11.08 -16.44 0.05
N TYR A 97 -11.54 -16.22 -1.19
CA TYR A 97 -12.63 -16.98 -1.80
C TYR A 97 -12.29 -18.47 -1.93
N GLN A 98 -11.04 -18.80 -2.23
CA GLN A 98 -10.54 -20.18 -2.23
C GLN A 98 -10.29 -20.76 -0.82
N GLY A 99 -10.58 -20.00 0.24
CA GLY A 99 -10.39 -20.45 1.63
C GLY A 99 -8.96 -20.39 2.14
N ARG A 100 -7.99 -19.87 1.37
CA ARG A 100 -6.58 -19.78 1.77
C ARG A 100 -6.34 -18.60 2.70
N ARG A 101 -6.59 -18.76 4.00
CA ARG A 101 -6.48 -17.66 4.99
C ARG A 101 -5.10 -17.51 5.63
N ASP A 102 -4.23 -18.50 5.47
CA ASP A 102 -2.91 -18.54 6.11
C ASP A 102 -1.82 -17.76 5.35
N LEU A 103 -2.19 -17.16 4.21
CA LEU A 103 -1.30 -16.32 3.41
C LEU A 103 -1.12 -14.96 4.07
N ASP A 104 0.07 -14.40 3.97
CA ASP A 104 0.31 -13.03 4.40
C ASP A 104 -0.12 -12.01 3.35
N CYS A 105 -0.37 -10.78 3.78
CA CYS A 105 -0.46 -9.62 2.90
C CYS A 105 0.91 -9.37 2.24
N GLY A 106 1.96 -9.19 3.04
CA GLY A 106 3.28 -8.73 2.57
C GLY A 106 3.37 -7.22 2.30
N CYS A 107 2.26 -6.49 2.37
CA CYS A 107 2.19 -5.04 2.24
C CYS A 107 3.02 -4.27 3.29
N SER A 108 3.05 -4.76 4.53
CA SER A 108 3.73 -4.11 5.67
C SER A 108 5.11 -4.72 5.99
N GLY A 109 5.64 -5.55 5.09
CA GLY A 109 6.90 -6.27 5.30
C GLY A 109 6.79 -7.49 6.22
N PRO A 110 7.91 -8.24 6.40
CA PRO A 110 7.92 -9.51 7.13
C PRO A 110 7.56 -9.39 8.62
N GLY A 111 7.85 -8.25 9.27
CA GLY A 111 7.65 -8.10 10.72
C GLY A 111 6.18 -7.98 11.16
N ALA A 112 5.26 -7.72 10.23
CA ALA A 112 3.84 -7.54 10.57
C ALA A 112 3.06 -8.87 10.66
N GLU A 113 3.50 -9.89 9.91
CA GLU A 113 2.87 -11.24 9.82
C GLU A 113 1.34 -11.20 9.66
N LEU A 114 0.84 -10.23 8.90
CA LEU A 114 -0.58 -9.97 8.74
C LEU A 114 -1.21 -10.97 7.77
N LYS A 115 -2.01 -11.90 8.30
CA LYS A 115 -2.76 -12.89 7.51
C LYS A 115 -3.91 -12.25 6.74
N ILE A 116 -4.12 -12.68 5.49
CA ILE A 116 -5.20 -12.15 4.67
C ILE A 116 -6.55 -12.34 5.36
N SER A 117 -7.35 -11.28 5.38
CA SER A 117 -8.65 -11.26 6.05
C SER A 117 -9.56 -10.19 5.45
N GLY A 118 -10.86 -10.25 5.74
CA GLY A 118 -11.81 -9.22 5.28
C GLY A 118 -11.45 -7.80 5.74
N HIS A 119 -10.84 -7.66 6.93
CA HIS A 119 -10.37 -6.37 7.43
C HIS A 119 -9.23 -5.80 6.57
N LEU A 120 -8.31 -6.64 6.09
CA LEU A 120 -7.24 -6.21 5.20
C LEU A 120 -7.74 -5.89 3.79
N LEU A 121 -8.78 -6.58 3.30
CA LEU A 121 -9.46 -6.18 2.07
C LEU A 121 -10.04 -4.77 2.20
N LEU A 122 -10.76 -4.50 3.29
CA LEU A 122 -11.33 -3.17 3.54
C LEU A 122 -10.23 -2.10 3.62
N ARG A 123 -9.14 -2.35 4.36
CA ARG A 123 -7.99 -1.43 4.43
C ARG A 123 -7.45 -1.12 3.04
N ASN A 124 -7.14 -2.14 2.24
CA ASN A 124 -6.55 -1.93 0.91
C ASN A 124 -7.52 -1.27 -0.07
N PHE A 125 -8.82 -1.55 0.04
CA PHE A 125 -9.86 -0.82 -0.68
C PHE A 125 -9.87 0.67 -0.31
N LEU A 126 -9.76 1.00 0.98
CA LEU A 126 -9.66 2.40 1.40
C LEU A 126 -8.40 3.08 0.87
N MET A 127 -7.24 2.39 0.83
CA MET A 127 -6.02 2.94 0.23
C MET A 127 -6.19 3.22 -1.27
N MET A 128 -6.88 2.34 -1.99
CA MET A 128 -7.24 2.56 -3.39
C MET A 128 -8.14 3.80 -3.55
N MET A 129 -9.15 3.96 -2.69
CA MET A 129 -10.01 5.16 -2.71
C MET A 129 -9.23 6.43 -2.38
N ILE A 130 -8.28 6.37 -1.44
CA ILE A 130 -7.38 7.50 -1.12
C ILE A 130 -6.55 7.88 -2.34
N ALA A 131 -6.04 6.90 -3.10
CA ALA A 131 -5.29 7.18 -4.33
C ALA A 131 -6.15 7.97 -5.35
N LEU A 132 -7.44 7.70 -5.45
CA LEU A 132 -8.34 8.41 -6.36
C LEU A 132 -8.57 9.88 -5.97
N PHE A 133 -8.43 10.26 -4.70
CA PHE A 133 -8.52 11.68 -4.30
C PHE A 133 -7.36 12.52 -4.86
N CYS A 134 -6.25 11.90 -5.26
CA CYS A 134 -5.14 12.58 -5.95
C CYS A 134 -5.50 13.07 -7.37
N LEU A 135 -6.63 12.64 -7.93
CA LEU A 135 -7.12 13.12 -9.24
C LEU A 135 -7.58 14.58 -9.20
N VAL A 136 -7.88 15.11 -8.01
CA VAL A 136 -8.28 16.49 -7.84
C VAL A 136 -7.08 17.39 -8.17
N PRO A 137 -7.17 18.26 -9.19
CA PRO A 137 -6.07 19.13 -9.61
C PRO A 137 -5.61 19.98 -8.43
N THR A 138 -4.32 20.05 -8.16
CA THR A 138 -3.79 20.98 -7.14
C THR A 138 -3.42 22.29 -7.81
N GLN A 139 -4.11 23.36 -7.42
CA GLN A 139 -3.74 24.72 -7.79
C GLN A 139 -2.49 25.14 -6.99
N ASN A 140 -1.83 26.21 -7.44
CA ASN A 140 -0.67 26.78 -6.75
C ASN A 140 -1.12 27.48 -5.46
N ASN A 141 -1.46 26.66 -4.46
CA ASN A 141 -1.87 27.09 -3.15
C ASN A 141 -0.60 27.33 -2.31
N GLY A 142 -0.54 28.42 -1.56
CA GLY A 142 0.66 28.82 -0.82
C GLY A 142 1.23 27.73 0.11
N SER A 143 2.48 27.91 0.56
CA SER A 143 3.25 26.91 1.34
C SER A 143 2.53 26.32 2.56
N GLY A 144 1.60 27.05 3.18
CA GLY A 144 0.80 26.57 4.31
C GLY A 144 -0.06 25.33 4.02
N TYR A 145 -0.53 25.16 2.78
CA TYR A 145 -1.34 24.00 2.38
C TYR A 145 -0.54 22.69 2.38
N TRP A 146 0.77 22.75 2.08
CA TRP A 146 1.64 21.59 2.15
C TRP A 146 1.87 21.12 3.58
N VAL A 147 2.01 22.06 4.53
CA VAL A 147 2.14 21.75 5.96
C VAL A 147 0.88 21.09 6.49
N LEU A 148 -0.29 21.69 6.22
CA LEU A 148 -1.57 21.11 6.64
C LEU A 148 -1.83 19.75 5.98
N GLY A 149 -1.51 19.61 4.70
CA GLY A 149 -1.62 18.34 3.98
C GLY A 149 -0.71 17.26 4.57
N ALA A 150 0.52 17.61 4.95
CA ALA A 150 1.46 16.70 5.60
C ALA A 150 0.99 16.27 7.00
N LEU A 151 0.43 17.19 7.79
CA LEU A 151 -0.17 16.86 9.09
C LEU A 151 -1.36 15.90 8.93
N LEU A 152 -2.24 16.16 7.97
CA LEU A 152 -3.38 15.29 7.68
C LEU A 152 -2.92 13.90 7.19
N ALA A 153 -1.92 13.85 6.31
CA ALA A 153 -1.31 12.60 5.86
C ALA A 153 -0.71 11.82 7.04
N MET A 154 0.00 12.50 7.94
CA MET A 154 0.59 11.89 9.14
C MET A 154 -0.49 11.24 10.02
N VAL A 155 -1.63 11.90 10.23
CA VAL A 155 -2.77 11.30 10.95
C VAL A 155 -3.23 10.02 10.23
N GLY A 156 -3.40 10.05 8.91
CA GLY A 156 -3.76 8.86 8.13
C GLY A 156 -2.75 7.72 8.25
N ILE A 157 -1.45 8.03 8.25
CA ILE A 157 -0.36 7.07 8.44
C ILE A 157 -0.46 6.43 9.83
N LEU A 158 -0.61 7.24 10.89
CA LEU A 158 -0.73 6.74 12.25
C LEU A 158 -1.97 5.86 12.43
N VAL A 159 -3.10 6.24 11.85
CA VAL A 159 -4.33 5.42 11.86
C VAL A 159 -4.09 4.09 11.17
N THR A 160 -3.38 4.09 10.05
CA THR A 160 -3.06 2.87 9.28
C THR A 160 -2.15 1.94 10.07
N LEU A 161 -1.06 2.46 10.62
CA LEU A 161 -0.13 1.70 11.47
C LEU A 161 -0.81 1.15 12.73
N SER A 162 -1.65 1.96 13.38
CA SER A 162 -2.41 1.53 14.56
C SER A 162 -3.40 0.41 14.19
N SER A 163 -4.07 0.55 13.05
CA SER A 163 -5.01 -0.47 12.55
C SER A 163 -4.30 -1.78 12.24
N GLU A 164 -3.12 -1.72 11.62
CA GLU A 164 -2.28 -2.90 11.37
C GLU A 164 -1.88 -3.61 12.65
N GLN A 165 -1.42 -2.85 13.65
CA GLN A 165 -1.04 -3.43 14.94
C GLN A 165 -2.23 -4.09 15.65
N LEU A 166 -3.41 -3.46 15.61
CA LEU A 166 -4.63 -4.02 16.18
C LEU A 166 -5.05 -5.32 15.50
N ILE A 167 -4.99 -5.37 14.16
CA ILE A 167 -5.32 -6.58 13.39
C ILE A 167 -4.32 -7.70 13.69
N SER A 168 -3.01 -7.40 13.70
CA SER A 168 -1.96 -8.38 14.02
C SER A 168 -2.16 -8.95 15.43
N ASN A 169 -2.42 -8.09 16.43
CA ASN A 169 -2.69 -8.52 17.80
C ASN A 169 -3.95 -9.39 17.90
N ALA A 170 -5.03 -9.01 17.22
CA ALA A 170 -6.27 -9.79 17.21
C ALA A 170 -6.07 -11.18 16.60
N GLN A 171 -5.30 -11.27 15.51
CA GLN A 171 -4.96 -12.55 14.86
C GLN A 171 -4.11 -13.44 15.78
N LYS A 172 -3.10 -12.88 16.45
CA LYS A 172 -2.27 -13.61 17.41
C LYS A 172 -3.08 -14.14 18.60
N LEU A 173 -4.01 -13.36 19.13
CA LEU A 173 -4.91 -13.81 20.21
C LEU A 173 -5.86 -14.93 19.78
N GLN A 174 -6.31 -14.93 18.53
CA GLN A 174 -7.14 -16.02 17.99
C GLN A 174 -6.37 -17.32 17.84
N ALA A 175 -5.09 -17.26 17.47
CA ALA A 175 -4.23 -18.45 17.34
C ALA A 175 -3.89 -19.13 18.68
N LEU A 176 -4.09 -18.45 19.81
CA LEU A 176 -3.85 -19.00 21.16
C LEU A 176 -5.08 -19.69 21.78
N ARG A 177 -6.26 -19.57 21.14
CA ARG A 177 -7.50 -20.20 21.61
C ARG A 177 -7.70 -21.55 20.95
#